data_AF-A0A2U3K0S8-F1
#
_entry.id   AF-A0A2U3K0S8-F1
#
_cell.length_a   1.000
_cell.length_b   1.000
_cell.length_c   1.000
_cell.angle_alpha   90.00
_cell.angle_beta   90.00
_cell.angle_gamma   90.00
#
_symmetry.space_group_name_H-M   'P 1'
#
loop_
_entity.id
_entity.type
_entity.pdbx_description
1 polymer ?
#
loop_
_entity_poly.entity_id
_entity_poly.type
_entity_poly.pdbx_seq_one_letter_code
_entity_poly.pdbx_strand_id
1 'polypeptide(L)'
;MSNVYQALDATPPDYLAQPITGAEARPAFVPQTAYIHPRVTGDMVRYFEWMGAAAYTADHRAGAMHGKQFLLDSVYAGIDTTHLYGRLDFKEKVPEADFELVVNVESWAVGEPRPRRTLRVDASSHERRLKDWKIENGVERRELASSATVDEGAKVALLRNFEFKLPLAWLLATPSASLAERTPDPKPGQMIDRKATASVAPTSKIRLRFSLWQNRLPVDSLPLEGWIELQVVSEGELLFGA
;
A
#
# COMPACT_ATOMS: atom_id res chain seq x y z
N MET A 1 -24.93 6.72 26.67
CA MET A 1 -26.31 6.25 26.93
C MET A 1 -26.28 5.33 28.15
N SER A 2 -26.32 5.90 29.37
CA SER A 2 -26.20 5.14 30.64
C SER A 2 -27.18 5.69 31.68
N ASN A 3 -28.46 5.81 31.31
CA ASN A 3 -29.49 6.40 32.18
C ASN A 3 -30.61 5.44 32.59
N VAL A 4 -30.54 4.16 32.20
CA VAL A 4 -31.61 3.19 32.50
C VAL A 4 -31.30 2.34 33.74
N TYR A 5 -30.03 2.04 34.04
CA TYR A 5 -29.67 1.19 35.18
C TYR A 5 -29.65 1.92 36.53
N GLN A 6 -29.37 3.22 36.55
CA GLN A 6 -29.39 4.02 37.78
C GLN A 6 -30.82 4.22 38.34
N ALA A 7 -31.86 4.02 37.53
CA ALA A 7 -33.25 4.18 37.95
C ALA A 7 -33.83 2.91 38.62
N LEU A 8 -33.12 1.79 38.61
CA LEU A 8 -33.63 0.48 39.06
C LEU A 8 -32.84 -0.12 40.25
N ASP A 9 -31.92 0.63 40.85
CA ASP A 9 -31.06 0.19 41.98
C ASP A 9 -30.34 -1.15 41.75
N ALA A 10 -30.17 -1.53 40.48
CA ALA A 10 -29.56 -2.78 40.06
C ALA A 10 -28.11 -2.52 39.64
N THR A 11 -27.19 -3.32 40.17
CA THR A 11 -25.78 -3.28 39.75
C THR A 11 -25.70 -3.60 38.26
N PRO A 12 -25.16 -2.70 37.42
CA PRO A 12 -25.02 -2.95 35.98
C PRO A 12 -24.21 -4.23 35.76
N PRO A 13 -24.67 -5.17 34.91
CA PRO A 13 -23.92 -6.39 34.65
C PRO A 13 -22.55 -6.09 34.03
N ASP A 14 -21.49 -6.77 34.51
CA ASP A 14 -20.09 -6.51 34.12
C ASP A 14 -19.82 -6.60 32.61
N TYR A 15 -20.66 -7.31 31.86
CA TYR A 15 -20.55 -7.38 30.40
C TYR A 15 -20.84 -6.04 29.69
N LEU A 16 -21.52 -5.08 30.34
CA LEU A 16 -21.69 -3.70 29.84
C LEU A 16 -20.47 -2.81 30.08
N ALA A 17 -19.56 -3.23 30.97
CA ALA A 17 -18.29 -2.55 31.23
C ALA A 17 -17.17 -3.05 30.31
N GLN A 18 -17.41 -4.10 29.52
CA GLN A 18 -16.47 -4.56 28.51
C GLN A 18 -16.52 -3.63 27.29
N PRO A 19 -15.38 -3.06 26.86
CA PRO A 19 -15.33 -2.27 25.64
C PRO A 19 -15.78 -3.11 24.45
N ILE A 20 -16.78 -2.65 23.70
CA ILE A 20 -17.17 -3.25 22.40
C ILE A 20 -16.07 -2.99 21.34
N THR A 21 -15.22 -2.00 21.60
CA THR A 21 -14.11 -1.60 20.73
C THR A 21 -12.80 -1.80 21.49
N GLY A 22 -12.19 -2.95 21.30
CA GLY A 22 -10.94 -3.29 22.00
C GLY A 22 -10.32 -4.57 21.49
N ALA A 23 -10.41 -4.85 20.19
CA ALA A 23 -9.54 -5.86 19.60
C ALA A 23 -8.11 -5.36 19.78
N GLU A 24 -7.32 -6.08 20.57
CA GLU A 24 -5.89 -5.83 20.71
C GLU A 24 -5.26 -5.90 19.31
N ALA A 25 -4.81 -4.76 18.78
CA ALA A 25 -4.13 -4.69 17.50
C ALA A 25 -2.74 -5.32 17.65
N ARG A 26 -2.66 -6.64 17.47
CA ARG A 26 -1.40 -7.29 17.07
C ARG A 26 -1.00 -6.71 15.71
N PRO A 27 0.29 -6.64 15.36
CA PRO A 27 0.67 -6.28 14.01
C PRO A 27 0.05 -7.31 13.07
N ALA A 28 -0.94 -6.87 12.30
CA ALA A 28 -1.69 -7.73 11.41
C ALA A 28 -1.25 -7.37 9.99
N PHE A 29 -0.52 -8.29 9.37
CA PHE A 29 -0.32 -8.26 7.94
C PHE A 29 -1.50 -8.97 7.28
N VAL A 30 -2.21 -8.25 6.43
CA VAL A 30 -3.30 -8.79 5.62
C VAL A 30 -2.84 -8.72 4.16
N PRO A 31 -2.82 -9.83 3.40
CA PRO A 31 -2.49 -9.79 1.98
C PRO A 31 -3.63 -9.16 1.16
N GLN A 32 -3.33 -8.75 -0.07
CA GLN A 32 -4.36 -8.33 -1.03
C GLN A 32 -5.20 -9.55 -1.43
N THR A 33 -6.52 -9.40 -1.45
CA THR A 33 -7.49 -10.46 -1.78
C THR A 33 -8.39 -10.13 -2.98
N ALA A 34 -8.41 -8.88 -3.43
CA ALA A 34 -9.13 -8.45 -4.62
C ALA A 34 -8.44 -7.24 -5.25
N TYR A 35 -8.75 -6.92 -6.51
CA TYR A 35 -8.37 -5.62 -7.06
C TYR A 35 -9.10 -4.49 -6.37
N ILE A 36 -8.44 -3.34 -6.29
CA ILE A 36 -8.98 -2.14 -5.63
C ILE A 36 -8.99 -0.96 -6.61
N HIS A 37 -9.99 -0.11 -6.49
CA HIS A 37 -10.14 1.08 -7.34
C HIS A 37 -10.49 2.33 -6.51
N PRO A 38 -9.66 2.68 -5.51
CA PRO A 38 -9.96 3.80 -4.64
C PRO A 38 -9.85 5.13 -5.37
N ARG A 39 -10.67 6.09 -4.94
CA ARG A 39 -10.48 7.48 -5.33
C ARG A 39 -9.38 8.07 -4.46
N VAL A 40 -8.30 8.52 -5.09
CA VAL A 40 -7.21 9.20 -4.39
C VAL A 40 -7.61 10.65 -4.14
N THR A 41 -8.13 10.95 -2.96
CA THR A 41 -8.62 12.29 -2.57
C THR A 41 -8.10 12.73 -1.21
N GLY A 42 -7.75 11.80 -0.33
CA GLY A 42 -7.22 12.08 1.00
C GLY A 42 -8.26 12.49 2.06
N ASP A 43 -9.55 12.63 1.71
CA ASP A 43 -10.56 13.35 2.52
C ASP A 43 -11.40 12.43 3.44
N MET A 44 -12.00 11.39 2.88
CA MET A 44 -12.81 10.40 3.59
C MET A 44 -12.59 9.02 2.97
N VAL A 45 -11.97 8.13 3.74
CA VAL A 45 -11.91 6.71 3.37
C VAL A 45 -13.32 6.16 3.37
N ARG A 46 -13.84 5.92 2.18
CA ARG A 46 -14.96 5.02 2.02
C ARG A 46 -14.42 3.61 2.19
N TYR A 47 -14.72 2.98 3.33
CA TYR A 47 -14.19 1.66 3.71
C TYR A 47 -14.19 0.64 2.55
N PHE A 48 -15.25 0.63 1.74
CA PHE A 48 -15.41 -0.27 0.61
C PHE A 48 -14.38 -0.09 -0.51
N GLU A 49 -13.80 1.11 -0.69
CA GLU A 49 -12.84 1.39 -1.77
C GLU A 49 -11.47 0.73 -1.55
N TRP A 50 -11.15 0.42 -0.30
CA TRP A 50 -9.90 -0.22 0.10
C TRP A 50 -10.12 -1.64 0.62
N MET A 51 -11.35 -2.15 0.52
CA MET A 51 -11.67 -3.53 0.86
C MET A 51 -10.93 -4.46 -0.09
N GLY A 52 -10.23 -5.44 0.48
CA GLY A 52 -9.40 -6.37 -0.28
C GLY A 52 -7.98 -5.88 -0.57
N ALA A 53 -7.61 -4.66 -0.17
CA ALA A 53 -6.22 -4.20 -0.19
C ALA A 53 -5.36 -5.01 0.81
N ALA A 54 -4.08 -5.14 0.51
CA ALA A 54 -3.12 -5.54 1.54
C ALA A 54 -3.04 -4.44 2.60
N ALA A 55 -2.86 -4.82 3.86
CA ALA A 55 -2.79 -3.90 4.97
C ALA A 55 -1.72 -4.32 5.99
N TYR A 56 -1.09 -3.33 6.62
CA TYR A 56 -0.27 -3.50 7.80
C TYR A 56 -0.71 -2.48 8.85
N THR A 57 -1.03 -2.94 10.06
CA THR A 57 -1.29 -2.08 11.22
C THR A 57 -0.15 -2.22 12.22
N ALA A 58 0.37 -1.11 12.74
CA ALA A 58 1.46 -1.13 13.69
C ALA A 58 0.99 -1.57 15.09
N ASP A 59 1.79 -2.38 15.77
CA ASP A 59 1.64 -2.62 17.20
C ASP A 59 2.47 -1.61 17.99
N HIS A 60 1.79 -0.67 18.63
CA HIS A 60 2.42 0.42 19.37
C HIS A 60 2.86 0.03 20.79
N ARG A 61 2.60 -1.20 21.26
CA ARG A 61 2.94 -1.62 22.63
C ARG A 61 4.44 -1.93 22.80
N ALA A 62 5.11 -2.39 21.75
CA ALA A 62 6.53 -2.78 21.80
C ALA A 62 7.53 -1.62 21.79
N GLY A 63 7.07 -0.38 21.55
CA GLY A 63 7.93 0.79 21.34
C GLY A 63 8.38 1.56 22.58
N ALA A 64 7.89 1.19 23.76
CA ALA A 64 8.10 1.94 25.01
C ALA A 64 9.55 1.93 25.53
N MET A 65 10.48 1.20 24.89
CA MET A 65 11.86 1.07 25.38
C MET A 65 12.85 2.12 24.82
N HIS A 66 12.45 2.97 23.86
CA HIS A 66 13.44 3.85 23.20
C HIS A 66 12.91 5.15 22.58
N GLY A 67 12.07 5.93 23.28
CA GLY A 67 11.78 7.33 22.90
C GLY A 67 11.25 7.57 21.47
N LYS A 68 10.83 6.52 20.76
CA LYS A 68 10.44 6.55 19.35
C LYS A 68 9.01 7.08 19.25
N GLN A 69 8.84 8.16 18.50
CA GLN A 69 7.52 8.74 18.25
C GLN A 69 6.79 7.91 17.19
N PHE A 70 5.60 7.41 17.53
CA PHE A 70 4.71 6.73 16.58
C PHE A 70 3.74 7.74 15.99
N LEU A 71 3.97 8.11 14.74
CA LEU A 71 3.14 9.04 13.97
C LEU A 71 2.21 8.30 13.00
N LEU A 72 2.58 7.09 12.60
CA LEU A 72 1.87 6.28 11.62
C LEU A 72 1.07 5.17 12.31
N ASP A 73 -0.15 4.91 11.85
CA ASP A 73 -1.03 3.85 12.37
C ASP A 73 -0.97 2.60 11.50
N SER A 74 -1.34 2.79 10.24
CA SER A 74 -1.53 1.70 9.30
C SER A 74 -1.22 2.13 7.87
N VAL A 75 -0.83 1.16 7.04
CA VAL A 75 -0.60 1.35 5.61
C VAL A 75 -1.38 0.31 4.83
N TYR A 76 -1.85 0.71 3.66
CA TYR A 76 -2.59 -0.14 2.74
C TYR A 76 -1.94 -0.05 1.36
N ALA A 77 -1.94 -1.15 0.63
CA ALA A 77 -1.49 -1.17 -0.74
C ALA A 77 -2.31 -2.18 -1.54
N GLY A 78 -2.55 -1.88 -2.80
CA GLY A 78 -3.21 -2.82 -3.69
C GLY A 78 -3.06 -2.41 -5.14
N ILE A 79 -3.26 -3.36 -6.03
CA ILE A 79 -3.24 -3.14 -7.47
C ILE A 79 -4.62 -3.36 -8.09
N ASP A 80 -4.81 -2.77 -9.26
CA ASP A 80 -5.74 -3.27 -10.26
C ASP A 80 -4.99 -3.73 -11.53
N THR A 81 -5.68 -3.81 -12.66
CA THR A 81 -5.10 -4.18 -13.96
C THR A 81 -4.01 -3.22 -14.47
N THR A 82 -4.01 -1.97 -14.00
CA THR A 82 -3.26 -0.85 -14.60
C THR A 82 -2.53 0.02 -13.57
N HIS A 83 -2.98 0.07 -12.33
CA HIS A 83 -2.50 0.98 -11.30
C HIS A 83 -2.13 0.26 -10.00
N LEU A 84 -1.14 0.84 -9.32
CA LEU A 84 -0.81 0.60 -7.94
C LEU A 84 -1.37 1.73 -7.09
N TYR A 85 -1.99 1.39 -5.99
CA TYR A 85 -2.52 2.31 -4.99
C TYR A 85 -1.84 2.10 -3.66
N GLY A 86 -1.66 3.18 -2.91
CA GLY A 86 -1.23 3.09 -1.52
C GLY A 86 -1.86 4.16 -0.66
N ARG A 87 -2.09 3.81 0.61
CA ARG A 87 -2.61 4.69 1.65
C ARG A 87 -1.76 4.56 2.90
N LEU A 88 -1.57 5.68 3.58
CA LEU A 88 -1.01 5.75 4.92
C LEU A 88 -1.95 6.54 5.81
N ASP A 89 -2.34 5.91 6.91
CA ASP A 89 -3.17 6.50 7.95
C ASP A 89 -2.27 6.91 9.12
N PHE A 90 -2.48 8.14 9.62
CA PHE A 90 -1.75 8.68 10.76
C PHE A 90 -2.40 8.18 12.07
N LYS A 91 -1.60 8.03 13.12
CA LYS A 91 -2.06 7.57 14.45
C LYS A 91 -3.16 8.45 15.06
N GLU A 92 -3.07 9.74 14.84
CA GLU A 92 -4.07 10.69 15.33
C GLU A 92 -4.54 11.60 14.19
N LYS A 93 -3.88 12.73 14.01
CA LYS A 93 -4.09 13.68 12.92
C LYS A 93 -2.81 13.81 12.13
N VAL A 94 -2.90 14.36 10.93
CA VAL A 94 -1.73 14.80 10.17
C VAL A 94 -0.86 15.70 11.07
N PRO A 95 0.45 15.41 11.23
CA PRO A 95 1.34 16.19 12.08
C PRO A 95 1.34 17.68 11.73
N GLU A 96 1.41 18.54 12.76
CA GLU A 96 1.53 20.00 12.56
C GLU A 96 2.89 20.40 12.00
N ALA A 97 3.95 19.74 12.47
CA ALA A 97 5.29 19.99 12.00
C ALA A 97 5.45 19.55 10.55
N ASP A 98 6.12 20.37 9.74
CA ASP A 98 6.45 20.04 8.35
C ASP A 98 7.19 18.70 8.27
N PHE A 99 6.76 17.86 7.34
CA PHE A 99 7.34 16.54 7.09
C PHE A 99 7.40 16.21 5.60
N GLU A 100 8.22 15.24 5.27
CA GLU A 100 8.25 14.56 3.97
C GLU A 100 7.76 13.13 4.13
N LEU A 101 6.76 12.73 3.35
CA LEU A 101 6.39 11.34 3.17
C LEU A 101 7.15 10.78 1.99
N VAL A 102 7.85 9.67 2.24
CA VAL A 102 8.63 8.96 1.24
C VAL A 102 8.05 7.56 1.11
N VAL A 103 7.62 7.19 -0.10
CA VAL A 103 7.25 5.81 -0.43
C VAL A 103 8.27 5.24 -1.40
N ASN A 104 8.99 4.21 -0.96
CA ASN A 104 9.83 3.43 -1.86
C ASN A 104 9.00 2.26 -2.40
N VAL A 105 9.04 2.06 -3.71
CA VAL A 105 8.32 0.99 -4.40
C VAL A 105 9.29 0.21 -5.27
N GLU A 106 9.29 -1.11 -5.14
CA GLU A 106 10.15 -1.99 -5.93
C GLU A 106 9.32 -3.03 -6.68
N SER A 107 9.64 -3.26 -7.94
CA SER A 107 9.15 -4.41 -8.70
C SER A 107 10.22 -5.49 -8.80
N TRP A 108 9.82 -6.74 -8.74
CA TRP A 108 10.73 -7.88 -8.79
C TRP A 108 10.19 -8.94 -9.75
N ALA A 109 11.05 -9.39 -10.67
CA ALA A 109 10.72 -10.55 -11.50
C ALA A 109 10.98 -11.86 -10.76
N VAL A 110 10.34 -12.93 -11.24
CA VAL A 110 10.54 -14.27 -10.68
C VAL A 110 12.02 -14.66 -10.75
N GLY A 111 12.59 -15.04 -9.60
CA GLY A 111 13.97 -15.55 -9.51
C GLY A 111 15.07 -14.51 -9.63
N GLU A 112 14.74 -13.21 -9.74
CA GLU A 112 15.76 -12.16 -9.83
C GLU A 112 16.29 -11.73 -8.44
N PRO A 113 17.62 -11.56 -8.28
CA PRO A 113 18.24 -11.20 -7.00
C PRO A 113 18.16 -9.69 -6.68
N ARG A 114 17.67 -8.87 -7.60
CA ARG A 114 17.60 -7.41 -7.49
C ARG A 114 16.27 -6.91 -8.03
N PRO A 115 15.80 -5.72 -7.57
CA PRO A 115 14.60 -5.12 -8.12
C PRO A 115 14.81 -4.73 -9.59
N ARG A 116 13.78 -4.94 -10.40
CA ARG A 116 13.73 -4.61 -11.82
C ARG A 116 13.48 -3.12 -12.06
N ARG A 117 12.60 -2.52 -11.26
CA ARG A 117 12.37 -1.09 -11.17
C ARG A 117 12.24 -0.66 -9.72
N THR A 118 12.71 0.55 -9.45
CA THR A 118 12.56 1.23 -8.18
C THR A 118 11.92 2.58 -8.45
N LEU A 119 10.77 2.84 -7.83
CA LEU A 119 10.14 4.16 -7.81
C LEU A 119 10.23 4.76 -6.42
N ARG A 120 10.32 6.08 -6.38
CA ARG A 120 10.27 6.86 -5.15
C ARG A 120 9.21 7.93 -5.28
N VAL A 121 8.24 7.91 -4.36
CA VAL A 121 7.26 9.00 -4.20
C VAL A 121 7.76 9.86 -3.06
N ASP A 122 8.04 11.13 -3.33
CA ASP A 122 8.33 12.14 -2.30
C ASP A 122 7.16 13.12 -2.24
N ALA A 123 6.60 13.35 -1.06
CA ALA A 123 5.51 14.28 -0.83
C ALA A 123 5.82 15.16 0.40
N SER A 124 5.99 16.45 0.17
CA SER A 124 6.24 17.43 1.23
C SER A 124 4.93 18.01 1.76
N SER A 125 4.87 18.21 3.06
CA SER A 125 3.74 18.85 3.73
C SER A 125 4.13 20.20 4.31
N HIS A 126 3.15 21.10 4.34
CA HIS A 126 3.24 22.37 5.07
C HIS A 126 1.87 22.71 5.62
N GLU A 127 1.80 23.09 6.91
CA GLU A 127 0.53 23.40 7.59
C GLU A 127 -0.53 22.28 7.43
N ARG A 128 -0.11 21.02 7.59
CA ARG A 128 -0.93 19.80 7.42
C ARG A 128 -1.51 19.59 6.02
N ARG A 129 -1.02 20.30 5.00
CA ARG A 129 -1.45 20.16 3.60
C ARG A 129 -0.32 19.70 2.71
N LEU A 130 -0.66 19.05 1.60
CA LEU A 130 0.30 18.75 0.55
C LEU A 130 0.85 20.06 -0.02
N LYS A 131 2.17 20.24 0.03
CA LYS A 131 2.85 21.39 -0.56
C LYS A 131 3.35 21.08 -1.96
N ASP A 132 4.08 19.97 -2.09
CA ASP A 132 4.65 19.52 -3.35
C ASP A 132 4.83 18.00 -3.33
N TRP A 133 4.81 17.36 -4.50
CA TRP A 133 5.12 15.95 -4.65
C TRP A 133 5.85 15.66 -5.97
N LYS A 134 6.63 14.60 -5.98
CA LYS A 134 7.30 14.08 -7.18
C LYS A 134 7.45 12.57 -7.13
N ILE A 135 7.54 11.97 -8.30
CA ILE A 135 7.75 10.54 -8.49
C ILE A 135 8.99 10.36 -9.37
N GLU A 136 9.97 9.65 -8.84
CA GLU A 136 11.26 9.42 -9.51
C GLU A 136 11.46 7.93 -9.77
N ASN A 137 12.22 7.60 -10.82
CA ASN A 137 12.58 6.23 -11.18
C ASN A 137 14.09 6.03 -11.18
N GLY A 138 14.51 4.89 -10.64
CA GLY A 138 15.88 4.40 -10.69
C GLY A 138 16.85 5.18 -9.80
N VAL A 139 18.11 4.77 -9.86
CA VAL A 139 19.19 5.38 -9.06
C VAL A 139 19.50 6.81 -9.53
N GLU A 140 19.33 7.08 -10.82
CA GLU A 140 19.54 8.40 -11.44
C GLU A 140 18.41 9.41 -11.13
N ARG A 141 17.38 9.00 -10.38
CA ARG A 141 16.27 9.86 -9.95
C ARG A 141 15.62 10.63 -11.09
N ARG A 142 15.34 9.93 -12.20
CA ARG A 142 14.62 10.53 -13.31
C ARG A 142 13.17 10.80 -12.88
N GLU A 143 12.76 12.06 -12.93
CA GLU A 143 11.36 12.45 -12.67
C GLU A 143 10.42 11.83 -13.72
N LEU A 144 9.36 11.20 -13.25
CA LEU A 144 8.28 10.65 -14.06
C LEU A 144 7.04 11.55 -14.02
N ALA A 145 6.71 12.10 -12.85
CA ALA A 145 5.62 13.04 -12.65
C ALA A 145 5.85 13.87 -11.37
N SER A 146 5.23 15.04 -11.29
CA SER A 146 5.31 15.94 -10.14
C SER A 146 4.08 16.83 -10.02
N SER A 147 3.96 17.56 -8.91
CA SER A 147 2.87 18.53 -8.73
C SER A 147 2.85 19.66 -9.77
N ALA A 148 3.99 19.91 -10.41
CA ALA A 148 4.17 20.92 -11.46
C ALA A 148 3.71 20.44 -12.85
N THR A 149 3.50 19.13 -13.03
CA THR A 149 3.11 18.53 -14.31
C THR A 149 1.77 17.81 -14.18
N VAL A 150 0.92 17.90 -15.21
CA VAL A 150 -0.35 17.18 -15.22
C VAL A 150 -0.11 15.78 -15.76
N ASP A 151 -0.32 14.77 -14.93
CA ASP A 151 -0.29 13.35 -15.29
C ASP A 151 -1.64 12.71 -14.90
N GLU A 152 -2.34 12.09 -15.85
CA GLU A 152 -3.64 11.45 -15.57
C GLU A 152 -3.51 10.08 -14.88
N GLY A 153 -2.35 9.44 -15.03
CA GLY A 153 -2.03 8.13 -14.50
C GLY A 153 -1.51 8.16 -13.06
N ALA A 154 -0.82 9.23 -12.67
CA ALA A 154 -0.28 9.42 -11.32
C ALA A 154 -1.03 10.48 -10.51
N LYS A 155 -1.29 10.17 -9.24
CA LYS A 155 -1.93 11.11 -8.31
C LYS A 155 -1.39 10.94 -6.91
N VAL A 156 -1.24 12.04 -6.19
CA VAL A 156 -0.87 12.08 -4.77
C VAL A 156 -1.83 13.04 -4.06
N ALA A 157 -2.30 12.64 -2.88
CA ALA A 157 -3.18 13.46 -2.05
C ALA A 157 -2.79 13.36 -0.57
N LEU A 158 -2.95 14.47 0.15
CA LEU A 158 -2.82 14.53 1.61
C LEU A 158 -3.91 15.45 2.17
N LEU A 159 -4.82 14.89 2.96
CA LEU A 159 -5.84 15.64 3.69
C LEU A 159 -5.98 15.09 5.12
N ARG A 160 -6.77 14.03 5.35
CA ARG A 160 -6.79 13.30 6.63
C ARG A 160 -5.77 12.18 6.65
N ASN A 161 -5.56 11.57 5.50
CA ASN A 161 -4.60 10.51 5.23
C ASN A 161 -3.78 10.86 4.00
N PHE A 162 -2.71 10.10 3.79
CA PHE A 162 -1.89 10.20 2.60
C PHE A 162 -2.29 9.09 1.63
N GLU A 163 -2.53 9.42 0.37
CA GLU A 163 -2.93 8.48 -0.67
C GLU A 163 -2.17 8.74 -1.95
N PHE A 164 -1.88 7.68 -2.70
CA PHE A 164 -1.32 7.80 -4.05
C PHE A 164 -1.86 6.74 -5.00
N LYS A 165 -1.74 7.04 -6.29
CA LYS A 165 -1.99 6.16 -7.44
C LYS A 165 -0.82 6.29 -8.41
N LEU A 166 -0.29 5.17 -8.90
CA LEU A 166 0.81 5.11 -9.87
C LEU A 166 0.47 4.14 -11.01
N PRO A 167 0.86 4.41 -12.26
CA PRO A 167 0.78 3.43 -13.34
C PRO A 167 1.70 2.23 -13.09
N LEU A 168 1.17 1.01 -13.18
CA LEU A 168 1.96 -0.22 -13.05
C LEU A 168 3.00 -0.38 -14.18
N ALA A 169 2.75 0.23 -15.34
CA ALA A 169 3.70 0.24 -16.44
C ALA A 169 5.07 0.86 -16.05
N TRP A 170 5.10 1.82 -15.11
CA TRP A 170 6.35 2.40 -14.60
C TRP A 170 7.19 1.40 -13.79
N LEU A 171 6.54 0.36 -13.26
CA LEU A 171 7.14 -0.75 -12.53
C LEU A 171 7.39 -1.97 -13.42
N LEU A 172 7.10 -1.91 -14.73
CA LEU A 172 7.09 -3.08 -15.61
C LEU A 172 6.25 -4.24 -15.03
N ALA A 173 5.15 -3.92 -14.36
CA ALA A 173 4.31 -4.85 -13.64
C ALA A 173 2.98 -5.01 -14.35
N THR A 174 2.89 -5.91 -15.34
CA THR A 174 1.61 -6.22 -15.96
C THR A 174 1.06 -7.49 -15.32
N PRO A 175 -0.10 -7.47 -14.64
CA PRO A 175 -0.76 -8.68 -14.22
C PRO A 175 -0.97 -9.61 -15.42
N SER A 176 -0.45 -10.83 -15.34
CA SER A 176 -0.65 -11.80 -16.43
C SER A 176 -2.12 -12.19 -16.49
N ALA A 177 -2.67 -12.35 -17.68
CA ALA A 177 -3.90 -13.13 -17.84
C ALA A 177 -3.64 -14.55 -17.31
N SER A 178 -4.58 -15.09 -16.55
CA SER A 178 -4.48 -16.41 -15.93
C SER A 178 -4.08 -17.48 -16.96
N LEU A 179 -3.33 -18.49 -16.52
CA LEU A 179 -2.93 -19.65 -17.33
C LEU A 179 -4.12 -20.42 -17.96
N ALA A 180 -5.36 -20.13 -17.55
CA ALA A 180 -6.59 -20.74 -18.06
C ALA A 180 -6.92 -20.40 -19.53
N GLU A 181 -6.31 -19.37 -20.13
CA GLU A 181 -6.50 -19.01 -21.55
C GLU A 181 -5.38 -19.50 -22.48
N ARG A 182 -4.49 -20.39 -22.02
CA ARG A 182 -3.53 -21.03 -22.93
C ARG A 182 -4.25 -22.08 -23.78
N THR A 183 -4.61 -21.64 -24.99
CA THR A 183 -4.84 -22.32 -26.27
C THR A 183 -4.80 -23.86 -26.29
N PRO A 184 -5.74 -24.54 -26.99
CA PRO A 184 -5.84 -25.99 -27.01
C PRO A 184 -4.57 -26.68 -27.53
N ASP A 185 -4.35 -27.91 -27.07
CA ASP A 185 -3.21 -28.77 -27.38
C ASP A 185 -2.67 -28.60 -28.81
N PRO A 186 -1.34 -28.46 -29.00
CA PRO A 186 -0.76 -28.43 -30.33
C PRO A 186 -1.03 -29.75 -31.03
N LYS A 187 -1.59 -29.69 -32.24
CA LYS A 187 -1.79 -30.86 -33.10
C LYS A 187 -0.46 -31.60 -33.28
N PRO A 188 -0.42 -32.94 -33.12
CA PRO A 188 0.81 -33.71 -33.30
C PRO A 188 1.28 -33.58 -34.75
N GLY A 189 2.49 -33.05 -34.96
CA GLY A 189 3.15 -33.05 -36.27
C GLY A 189 3.85 -31.76 -36.73
N GLN A 190 3.77 -30.64 -36.00
CA GLN A 190 4.56 -29.45 -36.34
C GLN A 190 5.91 -29.44 -35.59
N MET A 191 7.01 -29.62 -36.32
CA MET A 191 8.35 -29.27 -35.84
C MET A 191 8.42 -27.75 -35.67
N ILE A 192 8.48 -27.30 -34.42
CA ILE A 192 8.67 -25.90 -34.07
C ILE A 192 10.18 -25.66 -33.96
N ASP A 193 10.73 -24.85 -34.86
CA ASP A 193 12.09 -24.29 -34.72
C ASP A 193 12.12 -23.41 -33.46
N ARG A 194 12.45 -24.01 -32.30
CA ARG A 194 12.63 -23.29 -31.04
C ARG A 194 13.97 -22.57 -31.05
N LYS A 195 14.05 -21.47 -31.80
CA LYS A 195 15.03 -20.42 -31.48
C LYS A 195 14.52 -19.74 -30.21
N ALA A 196 14.92 -20.26 -29.06
CA ALA A 196 14.54 -19.74 -27.75
C ALA A 196 15.08 -18.30 -27.60
N THR A 197 14.28 -17.32 -27.98
CA THR A 197 14.43 -15.97 -27.46
C THR A 197 14.22 -16.07 -25.95
N ALA A 198 15.25 -15.77 -25.16
CA ALA A 198 15.14 -15.76 -23.71
C ALA A 198 13.96 -14.88 -23.31
N SER A 199 12.87 -15.50 -22.86
CA SER A 199 11.69 -14.78 -22.38
C SER A 199 12.09 -14.03 -21.12
N VAL A 200 12.05 -12.71 -21.15
CA VAL A 200 12.27 -11.88 -19.96
C VAL A 200 11.24 -12.27 -18.91
N ALA A 201 11.69 -12.67 -17.71
CA ALA A 201 10.79 -13.08 -16.64
C ALA A 201 9.82 -11.95 -16.27
N PRO A 202 8.51 -12.24 -16.10
CA PRO A 202 7.54 -11.22 -15.72
C PRO A 202 7.76 -10.77 -14.27
N THR A 203 7.37 -9.54 -13.98
CA THR A 203 7.27 -9.04 -12.60
C THR A 203 6.23 -9.88 -11.85
N SER A 204 6.62 -10.46 -10.72
CA SER A 204 5.75 -11.30 -9.89
C SER A 204 5.30 -10.62 -8.61
N LYS A 205 6.10 -9.67 -8.10
CA LYS A 205 5.80 -8.99 -6.84
C LYS A 205 6.16 -7.52 -6.88
N ILE A 206 5.42 -6.74 -6.11
CA ILE A 206 5.70 -5.34 -5.79
C ILE A 206 5.90 -5.23 -4.28
N ARG A 207 6.90 -4.47 -3.87
CA ARG A 207 7.19 -4.16 -2.47
C ARG A 207 7.05 -2.67 -2.22
N LEU A 208 6.43 -2.28 -1.10
CA LEU A 208 6.33 -0.89 -0.71
C LEU A 208 6.79 -0.67 0.73
N ARG A 209 7.39 0.49 0.98
CA ARG A 209 7.73 0.96 2.31
C ARG A 209 7.49 2.45 2.41
N PHE A 210 6.78 2.84 3.46
CA PHE A 210 6.42 4.20 3.78
C PHE A 210 7.30 4.71 4.90
N SER A 211 7.81 5.94 4.77
CA SER A 211 8.60 6.59 5.80
C SER A 211 8.17 8.05 5.92
N LEU A 212 8.01 8.51 7.16
CA LEU A 212 7.81 9.92 7.48
C LEU A 212 9.14 10.50 7.95
N TRP A 213 9.55 11.60 7.33
CA TRP A 213 10.81 12.28 7.57
C TRP A 213 10.57 13.68 8.11
N GLN A 214 11.34 14.08 9.11
CA GLN A 214 11.37 15.45 9.63
C GLN A 214 12.84 15.85 9.81
N ASN A 215 13.17 17.09 9.48
CA ASN A 215 14.55 17.59 9.56
C ASN A 215 15.58 16.68 8.85
N ARG A 216 15.17 16.09 7.71
CA ARG A 216 15.96 15.14 6.90
C ARG A 216 16.31 13.82 7.60
N LEU A 217 15.62 13.45 8.66
CA LEU A 217 15.76 12.16 9.33
C LEU A 217 14.44 11.39 9.31
N PRO A 218 14.46 10.06 9.08
CA PRO A 218 13.27 9.23 9.20
C PRO A 218 12.87 9.16 10.67
N VAL A 219 11.68 9.64 10.99
CA VAL A 219 11.14 9.64 12.37
C VAL A 219 10.19 8.47 12.61
N ASP A 220 9.49 8.00 11.56
CA ASP A 220 8.64 6.82 11.61
C ASP A 220 8.57 6.12 10.24
N SER A 221 8.28 4.82 10.22
CA SER A 221 8.16 4.05 8.99
C SER A 221 7.27 2.83 9.14
N LEU A 222 6.46 2.55 8.12
CA LEU A 222 5.64 1.34 8.03
C LEU A 222 5.92 0.54 6.74
N PRO A 223 5.94 -0.80 6.81
CA PRO A 223 5.94 -1.60 8.05
C PRO A 223 7.15 -1.31 8.95
N LEU A 224 7.06 -1.67 10.24
CA LEU A 224 8.15 -1.43 11.20
C LEU A 224 9.44 -2.14 10.78
N GLU A 225 9.29 -3.32 10.21
CA GLU A 225 10.35 -4.12 9.60
C GLU A 225 9.91 -4.58 8.20
N GLY A 226 10.84 -4.56 7.24
CA GLY A 226 10.58 -5.06 5.89
C GLY A 226 9.69 -4.16 5.04
N TRP A 227 8.74 -4.78 4.33
CA TRP A 227 7.96 -4.19 3.23
C TRP A 227 6.54 -4.75 3.25
N ILE A 228 5.57 -3.97 2.75
CA ILE A 228 4.30 -4.55 2.31
C ILE A 228 4.53 -5.18 0.94
N GLU A 229 4.10 -6.43 0.75
CA GLU A 229 4.28 -7.18 -0.49
C GLU A 229 2.94 -7.42 -1.18
N LEU A 230 2.89 -7.18 -2.48
CA LEU A 230 1.76 -7.46 -3.36
C LEU A 230 2.19 -8.47 -4.42
N GLN A 231 1.31 -9.42 -4.73
CA GLN A 231 1.48 -10.32 -5.88
C GLN A 231 0.95 -9.62 -7.15
N VAL A 232 1.68 -9.73 -8.25
CA VAL A 232 1.29 -9.18 -9.56
C VAL A 232 0.62 -10.29 -10.37
N VAL A 233 -0.63 -10.57 -10.03
CA VAL A 233 -1.45 -11.67 -10.55
C VAL A 233 -2.80 -11.15 -11.04
N SER A 234 -3.51 -11.95 -11.83
CA SER A 234 -4.88 -11.60 -12.27
C SER A 234 -5.86 -11.50 -11.09
N GLU A 235 -6.98 -10.80 -11.26
CA GLU A 235 -8.02 -10.71 -10.23
C GLU A 235 -8.58 -12.10 -9.86
N GLY A 236 -8.75 -12.99 -10.84
CA GLY A 236 -9.21 -14.35 -10.59
C GLY A 236 -8.24 -15.14 -9.69
N GLU A 237 -6.93 -15.01 -9.91
CA GLU A 237 -5.92 -15.65 -9.06
C GLU A 237 -5.90 -15.08 -7.63
N LEU A 238 -6.21 -13.78 -7.44
CA LEU A 238 -6.37 -13.22 -6.08
C LEU A 238 -7.59 -13.77 -5.35
N LEU A 239 -8.72 -13.92 -6.06
CA LEU A 239 -9.99 -14.34 -5.48
C LEU A 239 -10.03 -15.84 -5.16
N PHE A 240 -9.44 -16.68 -6.02
CA PHE A 240 -9.52 -18.14 -5.93
C PHE A 240 -8.23 -18.81 -5.44
N GLY A 241 -7.17 -18.02 -5.25
CA GLY A 241 -5.83 -18.51 -4.94
C GLY A 241 -5.10 -19.00 -6.20
N ALA A 242 -3.77 -18.94 -6.16
CA ALA A 242 -2.88 -19.51 -7.19
C ALA A 242 -2.59 -20.99 -6.94
#